data_AF-A0A2D6MA50-F1
#
_entry.id   AF-A0A2D6MA50-F1
#
_cell.length_a   1.000
_cell.length_b   1.000
_cell.length_c   1.000
_cell.angle_alpha   90.00
_cell.angle_beta   90.00
_cell.angle_gamma   90.00
#
_symmetry.space_group_name_H-M   'P 1'
#
loop_
_entity.id
_entity.type
_entity.pdbx_description
1 polymer ?
#
loop_
_entity_poly.entity_id
_entity_poly.type
_entity_poly.pdbx_seq_one_letter_code
_entity_poly.pdbx_strand_id
1 'polypeptide(L)'
;MARSHNKKRNVGIIYELLLRNISDSLIKGDKESAQVALNIIERRFNKSTELYKEFRLFNALAKTTISDTPVAASILTEAKYAARRCNVKRLDREKSMLIKDINHTLGDDSFYHRRIPEYKTYATIQSLLNEWRKSDLSDLSKVVQFESKVVEWLLSEKTEPSIEKNIDNDVDELVVKIMTEKFNKRYGGSLSADQKTLIRSYVFSSESGGNGPPINETLSEIKNNTLSELDNLKCYTDNDTILEKIDEVSNKVSSEQIDAVSDEVISRFLVISQLKNEIVEELNGK
;
A
#
# COMPACT_ATOMS: atom_id res chain seq x y z
N MET A 1 22.77 22.55 20.69
CA MET A 1 23.06 21.32 19.91
C MET A 1 21.95 20.32 20.15
N ALA A 2 21.07 20.10 19.17
CA ALA A 2 19.94 19.19 19.31
C ALA A 2 20.47 17.76 19.47
N ARG A 3 20.20 17.11 20.62
CA ARG A 3 20.46 15.68 20.78
C ARG A 3 19.75 14.95 19.64
N SER A 4 20.56 14.37 18.75
CA SER A 4 20.09 13.59 17.61
C SER A 4 19.11 12.52 18.09
N HIS A 5 17.87 12.59 17.63
CA HIS A 5 16.84 11.62 17.94
C HIS A 5 17.31 10.22 17.49
N ASN A 6 17.31 9.24 18.40
CA ASN A 6 17.77 7.90 18.09
C ASN A 6 16.67 7.09 17.37
N LYS A 7 16.73 7.07 16.03
CA LYS A 7 15.82 6.32 15.17
C LYS A 7 15.68 4.85 15.56
N LYS A 8 16.77 4.20 16.01
CA LYS A 8 16.78 2.77 16.38
C LYS A 8 15.98 2.46 17.65
N ARG A 9 15.80 3.46 18.53
CA ARG A 9 15.07 3.31 19.81
C ARG A 9 13.68 3.96 19.80
N ASN A 10 13.23 4.42 18.63
CA ASN A 10 11.89 4.96 18.44
C ASN A 10 10.93 3.83 18.07
N VAL A 11 9.97 3.56 18.97
CA VAL A 11 9.11 2.40 18.86
C VAL A 11 8.15 2.50 17.67
N GLY A 12 7.61 3.69 17.40
CA GLY A 12 6.75 3.91 16.24
C GLY A 12 7.48 3.75 14.92
N ILE A 13 8.69 4.31 14.82
CA ILE A 13 9.53 4.16 13.62
C ILE A 13 9.88 2.69 13.38
N ILE A 14 10.34 1.97 14.40
CA ILE A 14 10.71 0.56 14.21
C ILE A 14 9.51 -0.28 13.80
N TYR A 15 8.36 -0.05 14.43
CA TYR A 15 7.13 -0.76 14.06
C TYR A 15 6.73 -0.48 12.60
N GLU A 16 6.75 0.78 12.17
CA GLU A 16 6.46 1.17 10.79
C GLU A 16 7.44 0.54 9.78
N LEU A 17 8.73 0.51 10.11
CA LEU A 17 9.75 -0.11 9.27
C LEU A 17 9.55 -1.63 9.14
N LEU A 18 9.18 -2.31 10.24
CA LEU A 18 8.87 -3.74 10.21
C LEU A 18 7.63 -4.01 9.35
N LEU A 19 6.57 -3.21 9.49
CA LEU A 19 5.37 -3.34 8.65
C LEU A 19 5.68 -3.13 7.17
N ARG A 20 6.44 -2.09 6.82
CA ARG A 20 6.87 -1.86 5.44
C ARG A 20 7.70 -3.01 4.91
N ASN A 21 8.59 -3.57 5.73
CA ASN A 21 9.38 -4.73 5.33
C ASN A 21 8.51 -5.95 5.03
N ILE A 22 7.47 -6.19 5.82
CA ILE A 22 6.48 -7.25 5.57
C ILE A 22 5.78 -6.98 4.23
N SER A 23 5.23 -5.78 4.03
CA SER A 23 4.55 -5.41 2.80
C SER A 23 5.44 -5.54 1.56
N ASP A 24 6.67 -5.04 1.62
CA ASP A 24 7.65 -5.12 0.53
C ASP A 24 7.98 -6.57 0.19
N SER A 25 8.14 -7.43 1.20
CA SER A 25 8.45 -8.85 1.03
C SER A 25 7.27 -9.60 0.40
N LEU A 26 6.04 -9.33 0.85
CA LEU A 26 4.82 -9.89 0.27
C LEU A 26 4.62 -9.47 -1.19
N ILE A 27 4.89 -8.21 -1.54
CA ILE A 27 4.83 -7.70 -2.93
C ILE A 27 5.88 -8.39 -3.80
N LYS A 28 7.06 -8.71 -3.25
CA LYS A 28 8.12 -9.44 -3.96
C LYS A 28 7.88 -10.96 -4.03
N GLY A 29 6.87 -11.48 -3.33
CA GLY A 29 6.61 -12.91 -3.23
C GLY A 29 7.51 -13.65 -2.23
N ASP A 30 8.32 -12.94 -1.46
CA ASP A 30 9.20 -13.48 -0.43
C ASP A 30 8.42 -13.64 0.89
N LYS A 31 7.75 -14.78 1.01
CA LYS A 31 6.94 -15.10 2.19
C LYS A 31 7.79 -15.40 3.43
N GLU A 32 9.01 -15.90 3.25
CA GLU A 32 9.88 -16.24 4.37
C GLU A 32 10.35 -14.99 5.10
N SER A 33 10.87 -14.00 4.37
CA SER A 33 11.29 -12.72 4.96
C SER A 33 10.12 -11.97 5.61
N ALA A 34 8.93 -12.03 4.99
CA ALA A 34 7.71 -11.48 5.58
C ALA A 34 7.39 -12.15 6.93
N GLN A 35 7.45 -13.48 6.99
CA GLN A 35 7.18 -14.25 8.20
C GLN A 35 8.21 -13.96 9.31
N VAL A 36 9.49 -13.81 8.96
CA VAL A 36 10.54 -13.45 9.93
C VAL A 36 10.24 -12.11 10.59
N ALA A 37 9.91 -11.07 9.81
CA ALA A 37 9.56 -9.76 10.34
C ALA A 37 8.28 -9.80 11.21
N LEU A 38 7.28 -10.58 10.79
CA LEU A 38 6.04 -10.77 11.54
C LEU A 38 6.30 -11.44 12.90
N ASN A 39 7.12 -12.48 12.95
CA ASN A 39 7.51 -13.16 14.18
C ASN A 39 8.21 -12.22 15.18
N ILE A 40 9.02 -11.26 14.68
CA ILE A 40 9.64 -10.23 15.54
C ILE A 40 8.57 -9.34 16.16
N ILE A 41 7.59 -8.88 15.37
CA ILE A 41 6.49 -8.06 15.86
C ILE A 41 5.73 -8.80 16.95
N GLU A 42 5.26 -10.03 16.68
CA GLU A 42 4.47 -10.83 17.62
C GLU A 42 5.21 -11.07 18.95
N ARG A 43 6.50 -11.38 18.86
CA ARG A 43 7.34 -11.65 20.04
C ARG A 43 7.62 -10.39 20.85
N ARG A 44 8.00 -9.28 20.20
CA ARG A 44 8.51 -8.08 20.87
C ARG A 44 7.41 -7.11 21.27
N PHE A 45 6.33 -7.02 20.49
CA PHE A 45 5.18 -6.16 20.76
C PHE A 45 4.04 -6.93 21.43
N ASN A 46 4.36 -7.92 22.26
CA ASN A 46 3.37 -8.65 23.04
C ASN A 46 2.75 -7.75 24.13
N LYS A 47 1.44 -7.91 24.40
CA LYS A 47 0.68 -7.11 25.38
C LYS A 47 1.28 -7.04 26.79
N SER A 48 2.06 -8.05 27.19
CA SER A 48 2.71 -8.14 28.49
C SER A 48 4.02 -7.34 28.62
N THR A 49 4.53 -6.78 27.52
CA THR A 49 5.81 -6.05 27.45
C THR A 49 5.62 -4.56 27.74
N GLU A 50 6.66 -3.91 28.27
CA GLU A 50 6.69 -2.45 28.39
C GLU A 50 6.81 -1.78 27.02
N LEU A 51 7.50 -2.44 26.07
CA LEU A 51 7.61 -2.01 24.68
C LEU A 51 6.23 -1.86 24.02
N TYR A 52 5.33 -2.83 24.22
CA TYR A 52 3.97 -2.72 23.71
C TYR A 52 3.17 -1.61 24.38
N LYS A 53 3.33 -1.39 25.69
CA LYS A 53 2.67 -0.28 26.39
C LYS A 53 3.09 1.07 25.82
N GLU A 54 4.39 1.25 25.58
CA GLU A 54 4.90 2.45 24.92
C GLU A 54 4.38 2.56 23.48
N PHE A 55 4.42 1.48 22.69
CA PHE A 55 3.89 1.48 21.33
C PHE A 55 2.41 1.87 21.30
N ARG A 56 1.59 1.30 22.18
CA ARG A 56 0.15 1.59 22.24
C ARG A 56 -0.10 3.06 22.54
N LEU A 57 0.63 3.62 23.51
CA LEU A 57 0.54 5.04 23.86
C LEU A 57 1.00 5.93 22.70
N PHE A 58 2.14 5.59 22.10
CA PHE A 58 2.68 6.28 20.93
C PHE A 58 1.67 6.27 19.77
N ASN A 59 1.12 5.10 19.45
CA ASN A 59 0.20 4.92 18.33
C ASN A 59 -1.13 5.66 18.56
N ALA A 60 -1.61 5.73 19.81
CA ALA A 60 -2.76 6.55 20.16
C ALA A 60 -2.48 8.03 19.85
N LEU A 61 -1.36 8.57 20.35
CA LEU A 61 -0.98 9.97 20.07
C LEU A 61 -0.73 10.25 18.58
N ALA A 62 -0.22 9.26 17.84
CA ALA A 62 0.08 9.43 16.43
C ALA A 62 -1.15 9.33 15.52
N LYS A 63 -2.18 8.56 15.90
CA LYS A 63 -3.35 8.28 15.03
C LYS A 63 -4.62 9.03 15.43
N THR A 64 -4.77 9.39 16.69
CA THR A 64 -5.97 10.08 17.15
C THR A 64 -6.01 11.51 16.60
N THR A 65 -7.19 11.91 16.13
CA THR A 65 -7.52 13.30 15.79
C THR A 65 -8.76 13.69 16.59
N ILE A 66 -8.81 14.95 17.01
CA ILE A 66 -9.86 15.50 17.85
C ILE A 66 -10.17 16.93 17.42
N SER A 67 -11.41 17.35 17.61
CA SER A 67 -11.85 18.69 17.22
C SER A 67 -11.73 19.73 18.34
N ASP A 68 -11.49 19.29 19.58
CA ASP A 68 -11.60 20.14 20.77
C ASP A 68 -10.30 20.24 21.59
N THR A 69 -9.88 21.46 21.91
CA THR A 69 -8.59 21.76 22.55
C THR A 69 -8.50 21.28 24.02
N PRO A 70 -9.52 21.45 24.88
CA PRO A 70 -9.54 20.90 26.24
C PRO A 70 -9.43 19.37 26.27
N VAL A 71 -10.00 18.68 25.27
CA VAL A 71 -9.87 17.23 25.11
C VAL A 71 -8.41 16.87 24.78
N ALA A 72 -7.73 17.65 23.93
CA ALA A 72 -6.30 17.48 23.62
C ALA A 72 -5.43 17.54 24.89
N ALA A 73 -5.66 18.56 25.72
CA ALA A 73 -4.93 18.73 26.97
C ALA A 73 -5.16 17.58 27.95
N SER A 74 -6.39 17.07 28.02
CA SER A 74 -6.75 15.91 28.84
C SER A 74 -6.05 14.63 28.36
N ILE A 75 -6.02 14.40 27.04
CA ILE A 75 -5.32 13.26 26.44
C ILE A 75 -3.82 13.33 26.73
N LEU A 76 -3.18 14.49 26.56
CA LEU A 76 -1.76 14.66 26.85
C LEU A 76 -1.46 14.43 28.33
N THR A 77 -2.33 14.88 29.22
CA THR A 77 -2.18 14.66 30.67
C THR A 77 -2.23 13.18 31.02
N GLU A 78 -3.22 12.44 30.50
CA GLU A 78 -3.28 10.98 30.73
C GLU A 78 -2.10 10.26 30.06
N ALA A 79 -1.70 10.68 28.87
CA ALA A 79 -0.54 10.14 28.17
C ALA A 79 0.76 10.33 28.97
N LYS A 80 0.94 11.49 29.58
CA LYS A 80 2.06 11.81 30.47
C LYS A 80 2.08 10.91 31.70
N TYR A 81 0.94 10.70 32.36
CA TYR A 81 0.84 9.78 33.48
C TYR A 81 1.15 8.34 33.05
N ALA A 82 0.59 7.88 31.93
CA ALA A 82 0.88 6.57 31.38
C ALA A 82 2.37 6.37 31.05
N ALA A 83 3.02 7.38 30.46
CA ALA A 83 4.45 7.36 30.16
C ALA A 83 5.30 7.23 31.44
N ARG A 84 4.93 7.96 32.51
CA ARG A 84 5.62 7.92 33.81
C ARG A 84 5.46 6.61 34.57
N ARG A 85 4.33 5.90 34.40
CA ARG A 85 4.09 4.57 34.99
C ARG A 85 4.91 3.45 34.34
N CYS A 86 5.56 3.72 33.21
CA CYS A 86 6.34 2.72 32.47
C CYS A 86 7.63 2.34 33.21
N ASN A 87 7.95 1.05 33.26
CA ASN A 87 9.20 0.59 33.84
C ASN A 87 10.36 0.82 32.85
N VAL A 88 11.08 1.92 33.04
CA VAL A 88 12.16 2.38 32.12
C VAL A 88 13.27 1.34 31.96
N LYS A 89 13.72 0.70 33.04
CA LYS A 89 14.79 -0.32 32.99
C LYS A 89 14.38 -1.51 32.13
N ARG A 90 13.14 -1.98 32.31
CA ARG A 90 12.59 -3.09 31.53
C ARG A 90 12.38 -2.69 30.07
N LEU A 91 11.82 -1.51 29.83
CA LEU A 91 11.63 -0.96 28.48
C LEU A 91 12.96 -0.86 27.72
N ASP A 92 14.01 -0.35 28.36
CA ASP A 92 15.32 -0.19 27.72
C ASP A 92 15.97 -1.54 27.36
N ARG A 93 15.76 -2.56 28.19
CA ARG A 93 16.18 -3.93 27.91
C ARG A 93 15.39 -4.50 26.72
N GLU A 94 14.07 -4.37 26.72
CA GLU A 94 13.20 -4.84 25.64
C GLU A 94 13.51 -4.17 24.30
N LYS A 95 13.78 -2.86 24.28
CA LYS A 95 14.25 -2.13 23.08
C LYS A 95 15.58 -2.66 22.56
N SER A 96 16.52 -2.94 23.46
CA SER A 96 17.84 -3.46 23.07
C SER A 96 17.72 -4.87 22.50
N MET A 97 16.82 -5.70 23.04
CA MET A 97 16.50 -7.01 22.50
C MET A 97 15.78 -6.93 21.15
N LEU A 98 14.87 -5.98 20.94
CA LEU A 98 14.25 -5.73 19.64
C LEU A 98 15.29 -5.38 18.57
N ILE A 99 16.21 -4.46 18.88
CA ILE A 99 17.30 -4.08 17.97
C ILE A 99 18.18 -5.29 17.66
N LYS A 100 18.52 -6.09 18.68
CA LYS A 100 19.30 -7.32 18.53
C LYS A 100 18.60 -8.30 17.57
N ASP A 101 17.32 -8.56 17.76
CA ASP A 101 16.56 -9.44 16.88
C ASP A 101 16.58 -8.93 15.45
N ILE A 102 16.23 -7.66 15.22
CA ILE A 102 16.21 -7.05 13.88
C ILE A 102 17.55 -7.26 13.17
N ASN A 103 18.66 -6.93 13.84
CA ASN A 103 19.99 -7.03 13.23
C ASN A 103 20.38 -8.48 12.92
N HIS A 104 20.03 -9.44 13.77
CA HIS A 104 20.46 -10.84 13.59
C HIS A 104 19.51 -11.68 12.74
N THR A 105 18.22 -11.35 12.67
CA THR A 105 17.24 -12.18 11.96
C THR A 105 16.85 -11.63 10.60
N LEU A 106 16.83 -10.30 10.40
CA LEU A 106 16.43 -9.74 9.10
C LEU A 106 17.60 -9.61 8.11
N GLY A 107 18.84 -9.52 8.59
CA GLY A 107 20.02 -9.43 7.71
C GLY A 107 20.02 -8.24 6.75
N ASP A 108 19.25 -7.18 7.04
CA ASP A 108 19.12 -5.99 6.20
C ASP A 108 19.83 -4.78 6.83
N ASP A 109 21.01 -4.46 6.32
CA ASP A 109 21.81 -3.31 6.74
C ASP A 109 21.14 -1.97 6.41
N SER A 110 20.26 -1.95 5.41
CA SER A 110 19.53 -0.75 4.98
C SER A 110 18.27 -0.49 5.81
N PHE A 111 17.87 -1.41 6.70
CA PHE A 111 16.60 -1.38 7.42
C PHE A 111 16.33 -0.04 8.10
N TYR A 112 17.31 0.47 8.85
CA TYR A 112 17.19 1.74 9.57
C TYR A 112 17.33 2.97 8.67
N HIS A 113 17.80 2.81 7.43
CA HIS A 113 18.03 3.91 6.48
C HIS A 113 16.80 4.21 5.62
N ARG A 114 15.84 3.28 5.54
CA ARG A 114 14.59 3.46 4.79
C ARG A 114 13.83 4.72 5.23
N ARG A 115 13.25 5.42 4.25
CA ARG A 115 12.49 6.67 4.45
C ARG A 115 11.16 6.38 5.15
N ILE A 116 10.78 7.28 6.06
CA ILE A 116 9.49 7.23 6.76
C ILE A 116 8.77 8.57 6.50
N PRO A 117 7.57 8.57 5.93
CA PRO A 117 6.84 9.81 5.61
C PRO A 117 6.63 10.70 6.84
N GLU A 118 6.14 10.14 7.93
CA GLU A 118 5.84 10.86 9.18
C GLU A 118 7.02 10.91 10.18
N TYR A 119 8.27 10.87 9.70
CA TYR A 119 9.45 10.79 10.57
C TYR A 119 9.49 11.89 11.65
N LYS A 120 9.18 13.15 11.29
CA LYS A 120 9.20 14.29 12.22
C LYS A 120 8.17 14.12 13.33
N THR A 121 6.97 13.67 12.96
CA THR A 121 5.88 13.36 13.89
C THR A 121 6.33 12.29 14.88
N TYR A 122 6.85 11.18 14.35
CA TYR A 122 7.26 10.06 15.18
C TYR A 122 8.45 10.40 16.08
N ALA A 123 9.42 11.15 15.57
CA ALA A 123 10.57 11.60 16.35
C ALA A 123 10.15 12.52 17.51
N THR A 124 9.16 13.38 17.28
CA THR A 124 8.66 14.33 18.27
C THR A 124 7.86 13.63 19.36
N ILE A 125 6.93 12.74 19.01
CA ILE A 125 6.16 11.96 19.99
C ILE A 125 7.10 11.12 20.85
N GLN A 126 8.06 10.41 20.26
CA GLN A 126 9.01 9.61 21.03
C GLN A 126 9.89 10.47 21.96
N SER A 127 10.30 11.65 21.50
CA SER A 127 11.08 12.59 22.31
C SER A 127 10.25 13.11 23.48
N LEU A 128 8.97 13.44 23.26
CA LEU A 128 8.04 13.84 24.29
C LEU A 128 7.87 12.75 25.37
N LEU A 129 7.63 11.50 24.95
CA LEU A 129 7.54 10.36 25.86
C LEU A 129 8.81 10.19 26.70
N ASN A 130 9.99 10.40 26.08
CA ASN A 130 11.27 10.35 26.79
C ASN A 130 11.40 11.47 27.82
N GLU A 131 10.99 12.71 27.49
CA GLU A 131 11.06 13.83 28.41
C GLU A 131 10.08 13.68 29.58
N TRP A 132 8.84 13.23 29.34
CA TRP A 132 7.86 12.99 30.41
C TRP A 132 8.34 12.00 31.46
N ARG A 133 9.10 10.98 31.06
CA ARG A 133 9.68 9.97 31.95
C ARG A 133 10.82 10.49 32.82
N LYS A 134 11.49 11.57 32.44
CA LYS A 134 12.57 12.15 33.24
C LYS A 134 12.09 12.91 34.48
N SER A 135 10.78 13.16 34.59
CA SER A 135 10.15 13.95 35.66
C SER A 135 10.93 15.22 35.98
N ASP A 136 11.66 15.25 37.09
CA ASP A 136 12.30 16.44 37.64
C ASP A 136 13.58 16.81 36.87
N LEU A 137 14.13 15.88 36.09
CA LEU A 137 15.24 16.08 35.18
C LEU A 137 14.80 16.47 33.76
N SER A 138 13.50 16.73 33.56
CA SER A 138 12.97 17.12 32.25
C SER A 138 13.27 18.59 31.97
N ASP A 139 13.56 18.88 30.69
CA ASP A 139 13.72 20.25 30.22
C ASP A 139 12.33 20.81 29.89
N LEU A 140 11.82 21.69 30.76
CA LEU A 140 10.47 22.24 30.64
C LEU A 140 10.27 22.93 29.28
N SER A 141 11.27 23.64 28.76
CA SER A 141 11.17 24.31 27.46
C SER A 141 10.99 23.29 26.33
N LYS A 142 11.69 22.16 26.37
CA LYS A 142 11.49 21.08 25.39
C LYS A 142 10.14 20.41 25.52
N VAL A 143 9.69 20.16 26.76
CA VAL A 143 8.38 19.55 27.02
C VAL A 143 7.28 20.43 26.42
N VAL A 144 7.27 21.73 26.72
CA VAL A 144 6.29 22.67 26.16
C VAL A 144 6.33 22.68 24.63
N GLN A 145 7.53 22.78 24.03
CA GLN A 145 7.66 22.77 22.57
C GLN A 145 7.11 21.50 21.90
N PHE A 146 7.36 20.34 22.49
CA PHE A 146 6.86 19.08 21.95
C PHE A 146 5.36 18.88 22.22
N GLU A 147 4.86 19.28 23.40
CA GLU A 147 3.42 19.24 23.71
C GLU A 147 2.64 20.12 22.73
N SER A 148 3.07 21.36 22.48
CA SER A 148 2.41 22.25 21.52
C SER A 148 2.30 21.63 20.12
N LYS A 149 3.37 21.00 19.62
CA LYS A 149 3.38 20.32 18.31
C LYS A 149 2.44 19.11 18.29
N VAL A 150 2.39 18.33 19.36
CA VAL A 150 1.49 17.18 19.44
C VAL A 150 0.04 17.66 19.53
N VAL A 151 -0.26 18.76 20.25
CA VAL A 151 -1.60 19.38 20.23
C VAL A 151 -1.98 19.82 18.82
N GLU A 152 -1.09 20.52 18.11
CA GLU A 152 -1.34 20.89 16.71
C GLU A 152 -1.68 19.68 15.84
N TRP A 153 -0.97 18.57 15.98
CA TRP A 153 -1.26 17.35 15.21
C TRP A 153 -2.55 16.65 15.64
N LEU A 154 -2.89 16.67 16.92
CA LEU A 154 -4.15 16.12 17.42
C LEU A 154 -5.35 16.92 16.88
N LEU A 155 -5.20 18.24 16.75
CA LEU A 155 -6.22 19.14 16.22
C LEU A 155 -6.24 19.23 14.69
N SER A 156 -5.15 18.80 14.03
CA SER A 156 -5.09 18.73 12.58
C SER A 156 -6.02 17.61 12.11
N GLU A 157 -6.97 17.94 11.24
CA GLU A 157 -7.69 16.90 10.50
C GLU A 157 -6.67 16.11 9.69
N LYS A 158 -6.53 14.82 10.02
CA LYS A 158 -5.88 13.89 9.11
C LYS A 158 -6.85 13.67 7.97
N THR A 159 -6.78 14.56 6.98
CA THR A 159 -7.28 14.22 5.65
C THR A 159 -6.49 12.98 5.25
N GLU A 160 -7.16 11.83 5.21
CA GLU A 160 -6.64 10.75 4.37
C GLU A 160 -6.37 11.41 3.02
N PRO A 161 -5.18 11.22 2.42
CA PRO A 161 -4.99 11.67 1.06
C PRO A 161 -6.06 10.91 0.26
N SER A 162 -7.14 11.60 -0.07
CA SER A 162 -8.02 11.19 -1.15
C SER A 162 -7.06 10.96 -2.31
N ILE A 163 -6.97 9.72 -2.78
CA ILE A 163 -6.04 9.30 -3.83
C ILE A 163 -6.15 10.25 -5.05
N GLU A 164 -7.31 10.90 -5.19
CA GLU A 164 -7.66 11.92 -6.17
C GLU A 164 -6.92 13.29 -6.07
N LYS A 165 -6.25 13.65 -4.96
CA LYS A 165 -5.76 15.04 -4.74
C LYS A 165 -4.24 15.23 -4.69
N ASN A 166 -3.44 14.16 -4.80
CA ASN A 166 -1.97 14.26 -4.88
C ASN A 166 -1.43 13.51 -6.10
N ILE A 167 -2.06 13.68 -7.25
CA ILE A 167 -1.43 13.34 -8.53
C ILE A 167 -0.77 14.63 -9.01
N ASP A 168 0.49 14.79 -8.63
CA ASP A 168 1.39 15.68 -9.35
C ASP A 168 1.42 15.17 -10.80
N ASN A 169 1.25 16.06 -11.79
CA ASN A 169 1.05 15.75 -13.21
C ASN A 169 2.30 15.20 -13.92
N ASP A 170 3.19 14.53 -13.20
CA ASP A 170 4.39 13.93 -13.75
C ASP A 170 4.57 12.53 -13.13
N VAL A 171 3.87 11.56 -13.73
CA VAL A 171 4.08 10.15 -13.42
C VAL A 171 5.47 9.79 -13.96
N ASP A 172 6.44 9.76 -13.06
CA ASP A 172 7.85 9.45 -13.33
C ASP A 172 7.95 8.23 -14.28
N GLU A 173 8.59 8.39 -15.45
CA GLU A 173 8.75 7.33 -16.47
C GLU A 173 9.36 6.05 -15.86
N LEU A 174 10.19 6.22 -14.83
CA LEU A 174 10.77 5.15 -14.04
C LEU A 174 9.72 4.35 -13.26
N VAL A 175 8.70 5.00 -12.70
CA VAL A 175 7.59 4.35 -11.98
C VAL A 175 6.75 3.55 -12.97
N VAL A 176 6.42 4.13 -14.12
CA VAL A 176 5.71 3.43 -15.22
C VAL A 176 6.47 2.19 -15.65
N LYS A 177 7.79 2.31 -15.84
CA LYS A 177 8.66 1.19 -16.22
C LYS A 177 8.71 0.10 -15.14
N ILE A 178 8.90 0.46 -13.88
CA ILE A 178 8.96 -0.49 -12.77
C ILE A 178 7.62 -1.20 -12.58
N MET A 179 6.49 -0.49 -12.67
CA MET A 179 5.16 -1.09 -12.59
C MET A 179 4.92 -2.05 -13.76
N THR A 180 5.27 -1.64 -14.98
CA THR A 180 5.18 -2.49 -16.18
C THR A 180 6.03 -3.75 -16.03
N GLU A 181 7.27 -3.64 -15.56
CA GLU A 181 8.15 -4.80 -15.33
C GLU A 181 7.61 -5.74 -14.25
N LYS A 182 7.09 -5.20 -13.13
CA LYS A 182 6.50 -6.02 -12.05
C LYS A 182 5.22 -6.70 -12.49
N PHE A 183 4.38 -6.00 -13.25
CA PHE A 183 3.15 -6.54 -13.82
C PHE A 183 3.46 -7.68 -14.79
N ASN A 184 4.39 -7.46 -15.73
CA ASN A 184 4.81 -8.48 -16.68
C ASN A 184 5.49 -9.68 -16.00
N LYS A 185 6.25 -9.48 -14.92
CA LYS A 185 6.82 -10.59 -14.14
C LYS A 185 5.75 -11.44 -13.44
N ARG A 186 4.67 -10.84 -12.95
CA ARG A 186 3.60 -11.56 -12.24
C ARG A 186 2.57 -12.22 -13.17
N TYR A 187 2.22 -11.55 -14.26
CA TYR A 187 1.10 -11.95 -15.12
C TYR A 187 1.53 -12.27 -16.57
N GLY A 188 2.85 -12.28 -16.83
CA GLY A 188 3.43 -12.47 -18.16
C GLY A 188 3.02 -13.76 -18.86
N GLY A 189 2.79 -14.84 -18.11
CA GLY A 189 2.39 -16.14 -18.66
C GLY A 189 0.89 -16.46 -18.56
N SER A 190 0.08 -15.61 -17.93
CA SER A 190 -1.34 -15.89 -17.68
C SER A 190 -2.29 -14.97 -18.43
N LEU A 191 -1.81 -13.82 -18.93
CA LEU A 191 -2.61 -12.85 -19.67
C LEU A 191 -2.14 -12.74 -21.12
N SER A 192 -3.10 -12.69 -22.04
CA SER A 192 -2.85 -12.46 -23.45
C SER A 192 -2.27 -11.07 -23.72
N ALA A 193 -1.72 -10.86 -24.92
CA ALA A 193 -1.17 -9.56 -25.32
C ALA A 193 -2.22 -8.43 -25.24
N ASP A 194 -3.46 -8.73 -25.64
CA ASP A 194 -4.56 -7.78 -25.61
C ASP A 194 -5.02 -7.46 -24.19
N GLN A 195 -5.09 -8.46 -23.30
CA GLN A 195 -5.44 -8.23 -21.89
C GLN A 195 -4.40 -7.35 -21.18
N LYS A 196 -3.11 -7.55 -21.50
CA LYS A 196 -2.03 -6.69 -21.00
C LYS A 196 -2.16 -5.27 -21.50
N THR A 197 -2.44 -5.08 -22.78
CA THR A 197 -2.65 -3.76 -23.39
C THR A 197 -3.88 -3.08 -22.80
N LEU A 198 -4.99 -3.79 -22.62
CA LEU A 198 -6.22 -3.26 -22.04
C LEU A 198 -6.04 -2.76 -20.60
N ILE A 199 -5.40 -3.56 -19.74
CA ILE A 199 -5.13 -3.17 -18.34
C ILE A 199 -4.19 -1.97 -18.32
N ARG A 200 -3.19 -1.95 -19.20
CA ARG A 200 -2.23 -0.85 -19.30
C ARG A 200 -2.95 0.45 -19.71
N SER A 201 -3.74 0.41 -20.77
CA SER A 201 -4.54 1.55 -21.23
C SER A 201 -5.53 2.00 -20.18
N TYR A 202 -6.15 1.09 -19.42
CA TYR A 202 -7.11 1.45 -18.37
C TYR A 202 -6.42 2.24 -17.25
N VAL A 203 -5.33 1.71 -16.69
CA VAL A 203 -4.55 2.35 -15.62
C VAL A 203 -4.06 3.75 -16.03
N PHE A 204 -3.59 3.90 -17.28
CA PHE A 204 -3.09 5.19 -17.78
C PHE A 204 -4.19 6.13 -18.30
N SER A 205 -5.41 5.63 -18.54
CA SER A 205 -6.56 6.46 -18.93
C SER A 205 -7.29 7.08 -17.74
N SER A 206 -7.20 6.45 -16.55
CA SER A 206 -7.72 7.01 -15.30
C SER A 206 -6.85 8.13 -14.72
N GLU A 207 -5.60 8.25 -15.17
CA GLU A 207 -4.68 9.33 -14.79
C GLU A 207 -4.87 10.49 -15.79
N SER A 208 -5.42 11.60 -15.33
CA SER A 208 -5.66 12.83 -16.13
C SER A 208 -4.35 13.42 -16.68
N GLY A 209 -3.81 12.86 -17.76
CA GLY A 209 -2.55 13.27 -18.36
C GLY A 209 -2.26 12.45 -19.61
N GLY A 210 -3.02 12.72 -20.68
CA GLY A 210 -3.05 11.92 -21.91
C GLY A 210 -1.66 11.66 -22.51
N ASN A 211 -1.28 10.39 -22.54
CA ASN A 211 -0.26 9.81 -23.43
C ASN A 211 -0.43 8.28 -23.60
N GLY A 212 -1.64 7.74 -23.41
CA GLY A 212 -2.02 6.38 -23.78
C GLY A 212 -3.00 6.38 -24.95
N PRO A 213 -3.05 5.32 -25.80
CA PRO A 213 -4.10 5.20 -26.79
C PRO A 213 -5.46 5.23 -26.07
N PRO A 214 -6.48 5.92 -26.62
CA PRO A 214 -7.78 6.05 -25.98
C PRO A 214 -8.31 4.67 -25.61
N ILE A 215 -8.60 4.46 -24.33
CA ILE A 215 -9.14 3.19 -23.83
C ILE A 215 -10.36 2.73 -24.66
N ASN A 216 -11.16 3.68 -25.13
CA ASN A 216 -12.31 3.45 -26.01
C ASN A 216 -11.93 2.88 -27.39
N GLU A 217 -10.79 3.27 -27.95
CA GLU A 217 -10.26 2.69 -29.20
C GLU A 217 -9.85 1.24 -28.97
N THR A 218 -9.12 0.95 -27.88
CA THR A 218 -8.70 -0.43 -27.55
C THR A 218 -9.89 -1.35 -27.26
N LEU A 219 -10.94 -0.85 -26.61
CA LEU A 219 -12.18 -1.59 -26.38
C LEU A 219 -12.91 -1.87 -27.69
N SER A 220 -12.99 -0.87 -28.58
CA SER A 220 -13.61 -1.02 -29.90
C SER A 220 -12.84 -2.00 -30.78
N GLU A 221 -11.51 -1.98 -30.73
CA GLU A 221 -10.64 -2.89 -31.46
C GLU A 221 -10.82 -4.34 -30.98
N ILE A 222 -10.82 -4.58 -29.66
CA ILE A 222 -11.09 -5.91 -29.10
C ILE A 222 -12.48 -6.41 -29.52
N LYS A 223 -13.49 -5.54 -29.49
CA LYS A 223 -14.87 -5.89 -29.91
C LYS A 223 -14.93 -6.29 -31.38
N ASN A 224 -14.43 -5.45 -32.27
CA ASN A 224 -14.49 -5.68 -33.72
C ASN A 224 -13.67 -6.90 -34.15
N ASN A 225 -12.48 -7.06 -33.57
CA ASN A 225 -11.63 -8.22 -33.87
C ASN A 225 -12.29 -9.52 -33.37
N THR A 226 -12.90 -9.52 -32.18
CA THR A 226 -13.59 -10.72 -31.68
C THR A 226 -14.80 -11.09 -32.52
N LEU A 227 -15.58 -10.11 -32.99
CA LEU A 227 -16.70 -10.35 -33.90
C LEU A 227 -16.23 -10.93 -35.24
N SER A 228 -15.14 -10.38 -35.80
CA SER A 228 -14.55 -10.89 -37.04
C SER A 228 -14.06 -12.33 -36.90
N GLU A 229 -13.43 -12.67 -35.77
CA GLU A 229 -12.98 -14.04 -35.52
C GLU A 229 -14.13 -15.01 -35.24
N LEU A 230 -15.22 -14.55 -34.61
CA LEU A 230 -16.45 -15.34 -34.47
C LEU A 230 -17.10 -15.62 -35.83
N ASP A 231 -17.14 -14.63 -36.72
CA ASP A 231 -17.65 -14.80 -38.08
C ASP A 231 -16.77 -15.77 -38.90
N ASN A 232 -15.44 -15.65 -38.77
CA ASN A 232 -14.50 -16.61 -39.36
C ASN A 232 -14.75 -18.02 -38.81
N LEU A 233 -14.85 -18.18 -37.49
CA LEU A 233 -15.08 -19.48 -36.88
C LEU A 233 -16.40 -20.11 -37.33
N LYS A 234 -17.45 -19.31 -37.56
CA LYS A 234 -18.72 -19.76 -38.14
C LYS A 234 -18.56 -20.39 -39.54
N CYS A 235 -17.60 -19.91 -40.33
CA CYS A 235 -17.34 -20.41 -41.68
C CYS A 235 -16.44 -21.66 -41.73
N TYR A 236 -15.66 -21.94 -40.69
CA TYR A 236 -14.64 -23.02 -40.68
C TYR A 236 -14.92 -24.14 -39.66
N THR A 237 -16.01 -24.05 -38.90
CA THR A 237 -16.37 -25.03 -37.87
C THR A 237 -17.52 -25.92 -38.30
N ASP A 238 -17.33 -27.24 -38.17
CA ASP A 238 -18.35 -28.28 -38.39
C ASP A 238 -19.01 -28.74 -37.07
N ASN A 239 -18.79 -28.02 -35.97
CA ASN A 239 -19.30 -28.37 -34.65
C ASN A 239 -20.67 -27.73 -34.40
N ASP A 240 -21.72 -28.56 -34.44
CA ASP A 240 -23.12 -28.15 -34.23
C ASP A 240 -23.33 -27.37 -32.92
N THR A 241 -22.64 -27.74 -31.84
CA THR A 241 -22.80 -27.08 -30.53
C THR A 241 -22.21 -25.66 -30.52
N ILE A 242 -21.16 -25.44 -31.30
CA ILE A 242 -20.55 -24.11 -31.43
C ILE A 242 -21.41 -23.25 -32.35
N LEU A 243 -21.88 -23.80 -33.47
CA LEU A 243 -22.75 -23.10 -34.41
C LEU A 243 -24.07 -22.63 -33.78
N GLU A 244 -24.65 -23.40 -32.85
CA GLU A 244 -25.85 -22.99 -32.11
C GLU A 244 -25.59 -21.82 -31.13
N LYS A 245 -24.40 -21.75 -30.53
CA LYS A 245 -24.08 -20.76 -29.49
C LYS A 245 -23.35 -19.53 -30.01
N ILE A 246 -22.75 -19.60 -31.20
CA ILE A 246 -21.92 -18.53 -31.75
C ILE A 246 -22.74 -17.25 -31.98
N ASP A 247 -23.99 -17.40 -32.41
CA ASP A 247 -24.90 -16.27 -32.64
C ASP A 247 -25.34 -15.63 -31.31
N GLU A 248 -25.51 -16.42 -30.25
CA GLU A 248 -25.82 -15.89 -28.91
C GLU A 248 -24.63 -15.09 -28.34
N VAL A 249 -23.42 -15.63 -28.50
CA VAL A 249 -22.18 -14.99 -28.04
C VAL A 249 -21.87 -13.74 -28.85
N SER A 250 -22.03 -13.78 -30.18
CA SER A 250 -21.84 -12.63 -31.08
C SER A 250 -22.80 -11.48 -30.74
N ASN A 251 -24.07 -11.80 -30.45
CA ASN A 251 -25.05 -10.81 -30.00
C ASN A 251 -24.68 -10.19 -28.65
N LYS A 252 -24.20 -11.00 -27.69
CA LYS A 252 -23.72 -10.51 -26.39
C LYS A 252 -22.54 -9.56 -26.54
N VAL A 253 -21.51 -9.94 -27.31
CA VAL A 253 -20.34 -9.09 -27.58
C VAL A 253 -20.75 -7.79 -28.31
N SER A 254 -21.67 -7.87 -29.25
CA SER A 254 -22.20 -6.70 -29.99
C SER A 254 -22.98 -5.73 -29.09
N SER A 255 -23.73 -6.26 -28.12
CA SER A 255 -24.57 -5.46 -27.20
C SER A 255 -23.80 -4.72 -26.10
N GLU A 256 -22.53 -5.05 -25.87
CA GLU A 256 -21.72 -4.38 -24.84
C GLU A 256 -21.47 -2.90 -25.20
N GLN A 257 -21.82 -2.01 -24.26
CA GLN A 257 -21.68 -0.56 -24.37
C GLN A 257 -20.31 -0.11 -23.84
N ILE A 258 -19.70 0.87 -24.50
CA ILE A 258 -18.37 1.41 -24.19
C ILE A 258 -18.47 2.81 -23.53
N ASP A 259 -19.68 3.30 -23.28
CA ASP A 259 -19.95 4.72 -22.98
C ASP A 259 -19.36 5.20 -21.64
N ALA A 260 -19.27 4.33 -20.64
CA ALA A 260 -18.64 4.61 -19.35
C ALA A 260 -17.66 3.50 -18.99
N VAL A 261 -16.36 3.80 -19.08
CA VAL A 261 -15.30 2.86 -18.75
C VAL A 261 -15.25 2.66 -17.24
N SER A 262 -15.86 1.58 -16.76
CA SER A 262 -15.83 1.14 -15.36
C SER A 262 -15.03 -0.15 -15.20
N ASP A 263 -14.66 -0.48 -13.96
CA ASP A 263 -14.03 -1.76 -13.61
C ASP A 263 -14.84 -2.95 -14.15
N GLU A 264 -16.17 -2.84 -14.13
CA GLU A 264 -17.07 -3.88 -14.63
C GLU A 264 -16.97 -4.04 -16.16
N VAL A 265 -16.90 -2.93 -16.91
CA VAL A 265 -16.72 -2.96 -18.37
C VAL A 265 -15.36 -3.59 -18.70
N ILE A 266 -14.29 -3.15 -18.04
CA ILE A 266 -12.94 -3.70 -18.27
C ILE A 266 -12.89 -5.20 -17.95
N SER A 267 -13.49 -5.64 -16.84
CA SER A 267 -13.56 -7.06 -16.49
C SER A 267 -14.26 -7.88 -17.57
N ARG A 268 -15.34 -7.37 -18.17
CA ARG A 268 -16.03 -8.06 -19.27
C ARG A 268 -15.17 -8.11 -20.52
N PHE A 269 -14.49 -7.02 -20.88
CA PHE A 269 -13.60 -6.99 -22.04
C PHE A 269 -12.33 -7.83 -21.89
N LEU A 270 -11.85 -8.07 -20.66
CA LEU A 270 -10.80 -9.06 -20.39
C LEU A 270 -11.25 -10.49 -20.72
N VAL A 271 -12.51 -10.82 -20.43
CA VAL A 271 -13.12 -12.12 -20.78
C VAL A 271 -13.33 -12.22 -22.29
N ILE A 272 -13.81 -11.16 -22.95
CA ILE A 272 -13.95 -11.12 -24.42
C ILE A 272 -12.58 -11.29 -25.10
N SER A 273 -11.56 -10.64 -24.56
CA SER A 273 -10.19 -10.79 -25.04
C SER A 273 -9.65 -12.22 -24.83
N GLN A 274 -9.97 -12.87 -23.72
CA GLN A 274 -9.62 -14.28 -23.50
C GLN A 274 -10.27 -15.18 -24.55
N LEU A 275 -11.60 -15.01 -24.74
CA LEU A 275 -12.38 -15.74 -25.73
C LEU A 275 -11.79 -15.61 -27.14
N LYS A 276 -11.39 -14.38 -27.53
CA LYS A 276 -10.73 -14.16 -28.83
C LYS A 276 -9.46 -15.00 -28.99
N ASN A 277 -8.62 -15.06 -27.95
CA ASN A 277 -7.39 -15.83 -28.03
C ASN A 277 -7.68 -17.33 -28.15
N GLU A 278 -8.67 -17.85 -27.44
CA GLU A 278 -9.09 -19.25 -27.54
C GLU A 278 -9.62 -19.58 -28.95
N ILE A 279 -10.41 -18.69 -29.56
CA ILE A 279 -10.90 -18.84 -30.94
C ILE A 279 -9.73 -18.86 -31.94
N VAL A 280 -8.77 -17.94 -31.79
CA VAL A 280 -7.60 -17.85 -32.67
C VAL A 280 -6.69 -19.08 -32.50
N GLU A 281 -6.54 -19.63 -31.30
CA GLU A 281 -5.82 -20.89 -31.07
C GLU A 281 -6.54 -22.07 -31.74
N GLU A 282 -7.87 -22.13 -31.69
CA GLU A 282 -8.65 -23.19 -32.34
C GLU A 282 -8.58 -23.11 -33.88
N LEU A 283 -8.58 -21.90 -34.44
CA LEU A 283 -8.39 -21.69 -35.89
C LEU A 283 -6.97 -21.99 -36.37
N ASN A 284 -5.94 -21.70 -35.57
CA ASN A 284 -4.53 -21.96 -35.90
C ASN A 284 -4.07 -23.39 -35.56
N GLY A 285 -4.84 -24.12 -34.75
CA GLY A 285 -4.58 -25.51 -34.37
C GLY A 285 -5.12 -26.55 -35.36
N LYS A 286 -5.73 -26.11 -36.48
CA LYS A 286 -6.11 -26.93 -37.63
C LYS A 286 -5.02 -26.95 -38.70
#